data_AF-A0A9X9F2D6-F1
#
_entry.id   AF-A0A9X9F2D6-F1
#
_cell.length_a   1.000
_cell.length_b   1.000
_cell.length_c   1.000
_cell.angle_alpha   90.00
_cell.angle_beta   90.00
_cell.angle_gamma   90.00
#
_symmetry.space_group_name_H-M   'P 1'
#
loop_
_entity.id
_entity.type
_entity.pdbx_description
1 polymer ?
#
loop_
_entity_poly.entity_id
_entity_poly.type
_entity_poly.pdbx_seq_one_letter_code
_entity_poly.pdbx_strand_id
1 'polypeptide(L)' 'FIGGLVAPNQGVLPKYTAGLYVEQNTSIVVSRGLGNSIIPQRILNRPEIVVVQLN' A
#
# COMPACT_ATOMS: atom_id res chain seq x y z
N PHE A 1 -3.22 -6.09 -13.50
CA PHE A 1 -3.78 -5.28 -12.39
C PHE A 1 -3.17 -3.89 -12.50
N ILE A 2 -3.97 -2.81 -12.58
CA ILE A 2 -3.48 -1.43 -12.81
C ILE A 2 -2.94 -0.79 -11.52
N GLY A 3 -3.18 -1.40 -10.34
CA GLY A 3 -2.67 -0.89 -9.07
C GLY A 3 -3.47 0.30 -8.53
N GLY A 4 -2.88 1.03 -7.58
CA GLY A 4 -3.39 2.31 -7.13
C GLY A 4 -3.24 3.37 -8.23
N LEU A 5 -4.18 4.32 -8.29
CA LEU A 5 -4.18 5.37 -9.30
C LEU A 5 -3.44 6.64 -8.85
N VAL A 6 -3.53 6.97 -7.56
CA VAL A 6 -2.87 8.13 -6.95
C VAL A 6 -2.41 7.75 -5.55
N ALA A 7 -1.22 8.20 -5.16
CA ALA A 7 -0.79 8.14 -3.76
C ALA A 7 -0.16 9.47 -3.33
N PRO A 8 -0.34 9.87 -2.05
CA PRO A 8 0.38 10.99 -1.48
C PRO A 8 1.89 10.83 -1.73
N ASN A 9 2.55 11.92 -2.12
CA ASN A 9 4.00 11.98 -2.40
C ASN A 9 4.51 11.12 -3.58
N GLN A 10 3.66 10.39 -4.30
CA GLN A 10 4.03 9.66 -5.52
C GLN A 10 3.28 10.16 -6.78
N GLY A 11 2.16 10.88 -6.60
CA GLY A 11 1.37 11.38 -7.73
C GLY A 11 0.54 10.28 -8.39
N VAL A 12 0.38 10.36 -9.71
CA VAL A 12 -0.43 9.45 -10.53
C VAL A 12 0.38 8.19 -10.87
N LEU A 13 -0.29 7.02 -10.90
CA LEU A 13 0.31 5.69 -11.13
C LEU A 13 1.53 5.43 -10.21
N PRO A 14 1.32 5.44 -8.88
CA PRO A 14 2.38 5.23 -7.90
C PRO A 14 3.13 3.90 -8.07
N LYS A 15 4.45 3.94 -7.86
CA LYS A 15 5.34 2.76 -7.87
C LYS A 15 4.97 1.78 -6.75
N TYR A 16 4.61 2.30 -5.58
CA TYR A 16 4.28 1.52 -4.39
C TYR A 16 2.79 1.62 -4.08
N THR A 17 2.07 0.50 -4.13
CA THR A 17 0.60 0.45 -4.00
C THR A 17 0.11 -0.48 -2.90
N ALA A 18 0.55 -1.75 -2.92
CA ALA A 18 0.27 -2.74 -1.89
C ALA A 18 1.24 -3.92 -2.04
N GLY A 19 1.55 -4.61 -0.93
CA GLY A 19 2.35 -5.83 -0.91
C GLY A 19 3.81 -5.63 -0.50
N LEU A 20 4.62 -6.66 -0.74
CA LEU A 20 6.04 -6.70 -0.41
C LEU A 20 6.88 -6.31 -1.64
N TYR A 21 7.79 -5.37 -1.44
CA TYR A 21 8.80 -4.95 -2.41
C TYR A 21 10.17 -5.28 -1.82
N VAL A 22 11.01 -5.95 -2.60
CA VAL A 22 12.37 -6.30 -2.19
C VAL A 22 13.35 -5.52 -3.05
N GLU A 23 14.24 -4.79 -2.39
CA GLU A 23 15.32 -4.04 -3.03
C GLU A 23 16.63 -4.35 -2.30
N GLN A 24 17.49 -5.13 -2.96
CA GLN A 24 18.76 -5.62 -2.39
C GLN A 24 18.53 -6.33 -1.04
N ASN A 25 19.06 -5.75 0.05
CA ASN A 25 18.94 -6.27 1.42
C ASN A 25 17.77 -5.65 2.19
N THR A 26 16.91 -4.87 1.52
CA THR A 26 15.79 -4.15 2.13
C THR A 26 14.47 -4.71 1.64
N SER A 27 13.54 -4.91 2.57
CA SER A 27 12.17 -5.30 2.29
C SER A 27 11.23 -4.19 2.74
N ILE A 28 10.32 -3.76 1.85
CA ILE A 28 9.31 -2.73 2.10
C ILE A 28 7.95 -3.39 1.99
N VAL A 29 7.16 -3.31 3.06
CA VAL A 29 5.76 -3.76 3.02
C VAL A 29 4.84 -2.55 2.98
N VAL A 30 4.00 -2.49 1.96
CA VAL A 30 3.02 -1.42 1.74
C VAL A 30 1.64 -1.98 2.05
N SER A 31 1.02 -1.49 3.12
CA SER A 31 -0.35 -1.86 3.51
C SER A 31 -1.38 -0.94 2.90
N ARG A 32 -2.56 -1.48 2.55
CA ARG A 32 -3.75 -0.71 2.15
C ARG A 32 -4.46 -0.01 3.31
N GLY A 33 -4.00 -0.21 4.55
CA GLY A 33 -4.50 0.43 5.77
C GLY A 33 -5.94 0.05 6.13
N LEU A 34 -6.38 0.49 7.32
CA LEU A 34 -7.70 0.13 7.88
C LEU A 34 -8.84 1.07 7.48
N GLY A 35 -8.55 2.29 7.03
CA GLY A 35 -9.57 3.20 6.49
C GLY A 35 -9.93 4.41 7.34
N ASN A 36 -9.12 4.78 8.35
CA ASN A 36 -9.28 6.05 9.09
C ASN A 36 -8.77 7.27 8.28
N SER A 37 -9.19 7.39 7.02
CA SER A 37 -8.76 8.45 6.10
C SER A 37 -9.75 9.61 6.07
N ILE A 38 -9.25 10.80 5.72
CA ILE A 38 -10.04 12.01 5.46
C ILE A 38 -11.05 11.78 4.31
N ILE A 39 -10.73 10.87 3.39
CA ILE A 39 -11.64 10.40 2.33
C ILE A 39 -12.07 8.98 2.67
N PRO A 40 -13.33 8.76 3.08
CA PRO A 40 -13.78 7.47 3.61
C PRO A 40 -14.12 6.43 2.52
N GLN A 41 -14.17 6.83 1.25
CA GLN A 41 -14.59 5.96 0.14
C GLN A 41 -13.47 5.01 -0.29
N ARG A 42 -13.73 3.70 -0.23
CA ARG A 42 -12.80 2.63 -0.60
C ARG A 42 -13.37 1.78 -1.74
N ILE A 43 -13.10 2.17 -2.98
CA ILE A 43 -13.53 1.43 -4.17
C ILE A 43 -12.46 0.38 -4.49
N LEU A 44 -12.83 -0.90 -4.46
CA LEU A 44 -11.94 -2.04 -4.74
C LEU A 44 -10.66 -2.11 -3.87
N ASN A 45 -10.62 -1.33 -2.77
CA ASN A 45 -9.49 -1.26 -1.85
C ASN A 45 -9.92 -1.74 -0.46
N ARG A 46 -10.07 -3.05 -0.23
CA ARG A 46 -10.52 -3.58 1.09
C ARG A 46 -9.51 -3.24 2.20
N PRO A 47 -9.96 -3.05 3.46
CA PRO A 47 -9.07 -2.90 4.61
C PRO A 47 -8.07 -4.05 4.72
N GLU A 48 -6.87 -3.76 5.24
CA GLU A 48 -5.78 -4.74 5.31
C GLU A 48 -4.98 -4.60 6.61
N ILE A 49 -4.71 -5.75 7.24
CA ILE A 49 -3.77 -5.90 8.35
C ILE A 49 -2.59 -6.73 7.83
N VAL A 50 -1.37 -6.24 8.05
CA VAL A 50 -0.13 -6.93 7.70
C VAL A 50 0.56 -7.38 8.96
N VAL A 51 1.05 -8.62 8.98
CA VAL A 51 1.91 -9.16 10.04
C VAL A 51 3.30 -9.38 9.45
N VAL A 52 4.32 -8.76 10.06
CA VAL A 52 5.72 -8.95 9.69
C VAL A 52 6.41 -9.63 10.86
N GLN A 53 7.03 -10.78 10.61
CA GLN A 53 7.84 -11.49 11.58
C GLN A 53 9.32 -11.31 11.22
N LEU A 54 10.10 -10.86 12.21
CA LEU A 54 11.55 -10.74 12.12
C LEU A 54 12.17 -11.85 13.00
N ASN A 55 13.23 -12.48 12.51
CA ASN A 55 13.95 -13.54 13.23
C ASN A 55 15.07 -12.96 14.09
#